data_AF-A0A0P8E2S9-F1
#
_entry.id   AF-A0A0P8E2S9-F1
#
_cell.length_a   1.000
_cell.length_b   1.000
_cell.length_c   1.000
_cell.angle_alpha   90.00
_cell.angle_beta   90.00
_cell.angle_gamma   90.00
#
_symmetry.space_group_name_H-M   'P 1'
#
loop_
_entity.id
_entity.type
_entity.pdbx_description
1 polymer ?
#
loop_
_entity_poly.entity_id
_entity_poly.type
_entity_poly.pdbx_seq_one_letter_code
_entity_poly.pdbx_strand_id
1 'polypeptide(L)' 'MFERIKKINGHEYRYLVKSVRVDGKIKQKVIKYLGKVIPNQEDPKLPEIKATLEQEKR' A
#
# COMPACT_ATOMS: atom_id res chain seq x y z
N MET A 1 13.39 12.81 -5.30
CA MET A 1 12.83 11.76 -4.40
C MET A 1 11.82 10.98 -5.21
N PHE A 2 11.57 9.71 -4.92
CA PHE A 2 10.56 8.92 -5.62
C PHE A 2 9.90 7.88 -4.69
N GLU A 3 8.74 7.40 -5.08
CA GLU A 3 8.00 6.36 -4.36
C GLU A 3 8.53 4.98 -4.74
N ARG A 4 8.71 4.11 -3.74
CA ARG A 4 9.13 2.72 -3.92
C ARG A 4 8.15 1.81 -3.19
N ILE A 5 7.67 0.79 -3.89
CA ILE A 5 6.84 -0.27 -3.32
C ILE A 5 7.74 -1.43 -2.92
N LYS A 6 7.51 -1.98 -1.73
CA LYS A 6 8.20 -3.18 -1.23
C LYS A 6 7.17 -4.20 -0.77
N LYS A 7 7.32 -5.45 -1.23
CA LYS A 7 6.53 -6.58 -0.76
C LYS A 7 7.18 -7.20 0.48
N ILE A 8 6.44 -7.29 1.58
CA ILE A 8 6.88 -7.90 2.85
C ILE A 8 5.72 -8.76 3.34
N ASN A 9 5.95 -10.07 3.53
CA ASN A 9 4.94 -11.03 3.98
C ASN A 9 3.64 -10.99 3.16
N GLY A 10 3.74 -10.92 1.84
CA GLY A 10 2.58 -10.88 0.94
C GLY A 10 1.86 -9.53 0.87
N HIS A 11 2.26 -8.54 1.68
CA HIS A 11 1.71 -7.20 1.68
C HIS A 11 2.63 -6.22 0.98
N GLU A 12 2.05 -5.30 0.22
CA GLU A 12 2.77 -4.24 -0.45
C GLU A 12 2.76 -2.96 0.38
N TYR A 13 3.90 -2.32 0.48
CA TYR A 13 4.11 -1.14 1.31
C TYR A 13 4.81 -0.06 0.51
N ARG A 14 4.28 1.17 0.59
CA ARG A 14 4.83 2.31 -0.13
C ARG A 14 5.76 3.12 0.76
N TYR A 15 6.91 3.51 0.22
CA TYR A 15 7.91 4.31 0.90
C TYR A 15 8.37 5.46 0.01
N LEU A 16 8.59 6.63 0.58
CA LEU A 16 9.30 7.72 -0.07
C LEU A 16 10.79 7.51 0.14
N VAL A 17 11.56 7.43 -0.96
CA VAL A 17 13.01 7.27 -0.93
C VAL A 17 13.72 8.43 -1.62
N LYS A 18 14.95 8.72 -1.17
CA LYS A 18 15.89 9.58 -1.91
C LYS A 18 17.14 8.82 -2.28
N SER A 19 17.64 9.09 -3.48
CA SER A 19 19.01 8.77 -3.86
C SER A 19 19.95 9.77 -3.19
N VAL A 20 20.95 9.26 -2.48
CA VAL A 20 22.04 10.04 -1.86
C VAL A 20 23.37 9.44 -2.28
N ARG A 21 24.37 10.29 -2.54
CA ARG A 21 25.73 9.84 -2.83
C ARG A 21 26.49 9.73 -1.53
N VAL A 22 26.99 8.54 -1.23
CA VAL A 22 27.70 8.21 0.01
C VAL A 22 28.89 7.34 -0.40
N ASP A 23 30.12 7.81 -0.10
CA ASP A 23 31.37 7.15 -0.49
C ASP A 23 31.49 6.89 -2.00
N GLY A 24 31.17 7.89 -2.82
CA GLY A 24 31.20 7.79 -4.28
C GLY A 24 30.09 6.93 -4.91
N LYS A 25 29.37 6.14 -4.12
CA LYS A 25 28.27 5.25 -4.56
C LYS A 25 26.91 5.90 -4.34
N ILE A 26 25.95 5.58 -5.22
CA ILE A 26 24.55 6.01 -5.07
C ILE A 26 23.83 5.00 -4.17
N LYS A 27 23.31 5.47 -3.04
CA LYS A 27 22.49 4.68 -2.11
C LYS A 27 21.08 5.24 -2.04
N GLN A 28 20.08 4.38 -1.85
CA GLN A 28 18.70 4.80 -1.60
C GLN A 28 18.44 4.84 -0.10
N LYS A 29 18.01 5.99 0.42
CA LYS A 29 17.62 6.17 1.82
C LYS A 29 16.11 6.33 1.92
N VAL A 30 15.47 5.56 2.80
CA VAL A 30 14.05 5.71 3.14
C VAL A 30 13.86 6.99 3.96
N ILE A 31 12.94 7.83 3.52
CA ILE A 31 12.60 9.10 4.18
C ILE A 31 11.34 8.91 4.99
N LYS A 32 10.31 8.32 4.38
CA LYS A 32 8.98 8.23 4.97
C LYS A 32 8.29 6.95 4.54
N TYR A 33 7.59 6.32 5.49
CA TYR A 33 6.61 5.29 5.19
C TYR A 33 5.29 5.94 4.77
N LEU A 34 4.79 5.59 3.59
CA LEU A 34 3.59 6.20 3.00
C LEU A 34 2.33 5.35 3.19
N GLY A 35 2.44 4.14 3.76
CA GLY A 35 1.31 3.26 4.04
C GLY A 35 1.34 1.95 3.28
N LYS A 36 0.36 1.10 3.58
CA LYS A 36 0.13 -0.18 2.90
C LYS A 36 -0.54 0.12 1.56
N VAL A 37 -0.02 -0.45 0.49
CA VAL A 37 -0.75 -0.51 -0.77
C VAL A 37 -1.84 -1.55 -0.56
N ILE A 38 -3.06 -1.06 -0.40
CA ILE A 38 -4.24 -1.92 -0.41
C ILE A 38 -4.36 -2.32 -1.88
N PRO A 39 -4.13 -3.61 -2.24
CA PRO A 39 -4.45 -4.04 -3.59
C PRO A 39 -5.92 -3.71 -3.77
N ASN A 40 -6.24 -2.88 -4.76
CA ASN A 40 -7.63 -2.61 -5.08
C ASN A 40 -8.21 -3.96 -5.49
N GLN A 41 -8.92 -4.59 -4.57
CA GLN A 41 -9.64 -5.81 -4.86
C GLN A 41 -10.75 -5.43 -5.82
N GLU A 42 -10.48 -5.53 -7.11
CA GLU A 42 -11.51 -6.02 -8.02
C GLU A 42 -11.65 -7.53 -7.79
N ASP A 43 -11.98 -7.93 -6.55
CA ASP A 43 -12.37 -9.30 -6.20
C ASP A 43 -13.90 -9.30 -6.03
N PRO A 44 -14.64 -10.14 -6.78
CA PRO A 44 -16.08 -10.26 -6.70
C PRO A 44 -16.50 -10.99 -5.41
N LYS A 45 -16.53 -10.27 -4.29
CA LYS A 45 -17.31 -10.65 -3.09
C LYS A 45 -18.21 -9.50 -2.65
N LEU A 46 -18.94 -8.95 -3.62
CA LEU A 46 -20.08 -8.07 -3.36
C LEU A 46 -21.38 -8.88 -3.50
N PRO A 47 -21.71 -9.76 -2.53
CA PRO A 47 -23.14 -9.82 -2.18
C PRO A 47 -23.46 -9.73 -0.67
N GLU A 48 -22.56 -10.03 0.27
CA GLU A 48 -22.99 -10.20 1.67
C GLU A 48 -23.27 -8.90 2.45
N ILE A 49 -22.67 -7.76 2.09
CA ILE A 49 -22.85 -6.52 2.87
C ILE A 49 -24.22 -5.87 2.58
N LYS A 50 -24.83 -6.11 1.42
CA LYS A 50 -26.14 -5.54 1.08
C LYS A 50 -27.27 -6.20 1.85
N ALA A 51 -27.18 -7.51 2.12
CA ALA A 51 -28.24 -8.25 2.81
C ALA A 51 -28.46 -7.77 4.25
N THR A 52 -27.39 -7.35 4.94
CA THR A 52 -27.48 -6.91 6.33
C THR A 52 -28.05 -5.49 6.47
N LEU A 53 -27.78 -4.60 5.51
CA LEU A 53 -28.26 -3.22 5.53
C LEU A 53 -29.77 -3.07 5.21
N GLU A 54 -30.37 -4.08 4.56
CA GLU A 54 -31.79 -4.06 4.17
C GLU A 54 -32.72 -4.60 5.26
N GLN A 55 -32.19 -5.38 6.21
CA GLN A 55 -32.95 -5.85 7.38
C GLN A 55 -33.09 -4.79 8.49
N GLU A 56 -32.17 -3.82 8.56
CA GLU A 56 -32.18 -2.77 9.59
C GLU A 56 -33.00 -1.53 9.19
N LYS A 57 -33.43 -1.44 7.92
CA LYS A 57 -34.31 -0.37 7.40
C LYS A 57 -35.80 -0.74 7.39
N ARG A 58 -36.20 -1.76 8.15
CA ARG A 58 -37.61 -2.15 8.29
C ARG A 58 -38.37 -1.29 9.29
#